data_AF-A0AAW8APW0-F1
#
_entry.id   AF-A0AAW8APW0-F1
#
_cell.length_a   1.000
_cell.length_b   1.000
_cell.length_c   1.000
_cell.angle_alpha   90.00
_cell.angle_beta   90.00
_cell.angle_gamma   90.00
#
_symmetry.space_group_name_H-M   'P 1'
#
loop_
_entity.id
_entity.type
_entity.pdbx_description
1 polymer ?
#
loop_
_entity_poly.entity_id
_entity_poly.type
_entity_poly.pdbx_seq_one_letter_code
_entity_poly.pdbx_strand_id
1 'polypeptide(L)'
;SGLFDSASKFGGAIAMPLIVWMIYTFDWRLTFLIIGSVGILWVIAWYFIYAENPEEHKRISPSEVRIIRDGQKQHHGDKTVLPMKWYKLLR
;
A
#
# COMPACT_ATOMS: atom_id res chain seq x y z
N SER A 1 9.35 7.90 -5.02
CA SER A 1 9.36 6.83 -6.04
C SER A 1 10.51 5.85 -5.83
N GLY A 2 11.77 6.31 -5.70
CA GLY A 2 12.94 5.41 -5.59
C GLY A 2 12.90 4.41 -4.43
N LEU A 3 12.47 4.81 -3.23
CA LEU A 3 12.40 3.91 -2.07
C LEU A 3 11.37 2.78 -2.24
N PHE A 4 10.19 3.10 -2.76
CA PHE A 4 9.13 2.12 -3.00
C PHE A 4 9.55 1.08 -4.04
N ASP A 5 10.08 1.53 -5.18
CA ASP A 5 10.52 0.65 -6.26
C ASP A 5 11.70 -0.23 -5.83
N SER A 6 12.61 0.32 -5.01
CA SER A 6 13.70 -0.45 -4.42
C SER A 6 13.19 -1.51 -3.45
N ALA A 7 12.21 -1.18 -2.61
CA ALA A 7 11.61 -2.12 -1.66
C ALA A 7 10.89 -3.28 -2.38
N SER A 8 10.15 -3.00 -3.45
CA SER A 8 9.47 -4.03 -4.25
C SER A 8 10.45 -5.02 -4.88
N LYS A 9 11.55 -4.53 -5.46
CA LYS A 9 12.57 -5.37 -6.08
C LYS A 9 13.36 -6.18 -5.04
N PHE A 10 13.77 -5.51 -3.96
CA PHE A 10 14.55 -6.12 -2.89
C PHE A 10 13.76 -7.18 -2.12
N GLY A 11 12.48 -6.89 -1.81
CA GLY A 11 11.60 -7.82 -1.13
C GLY A 11 11.42 -9.12 -1.91
N GLY A 12 11.17 -9.04 -3.21
CA GLY A 12 11.08 -10.23 -4.08
C GLY A 12 12.39 -11.02 -4.13
N ALA A 13 13.53 -10.34 -4.19
CA ALA A 13 14.84 -10.98 -4.24
C ALA A 13 15.17 -11.78 -2.96
N ILE A 14 14.75 -11.32 -1.79
CA ILE A 14 14.98 -12.01 -0.51
C ILE A 14 13.89 -13.05 -0.20
N ALA A 15 12.65 -12.80 -0.63
CA ALA A 15 11.53 -13.68 -0.33
C ALA A 15 11.76 -15.10 -0.84
N MET A 16 12.25 -15.28 -2.08
CA MET A 16 12.45 -16.62 -2.65
C MET A 16 13.45 -17.48 -1.84
N PRO A 17 14.70 -17.04 -1.57
CA PRO A 17 15.63 -17.79 -0.74
C PRO A 17 15.10 -18.07 0.67
N LEU A 18 14.43 -17.09 1.29
CA LEU A 18 13.84 -17.24 2.62
C LEU A 18 12.77 -18.34 2.65
N ILE A 19 11.87 -18.35 1.67
CA ILE A 19 10.81 -19.36 1.56
C ILE A 19 11.40 -20.76 1.37
N VAL A 20 12.41 -20.90 0.51
CA VAL A 20 13.10 -22.19 0.29
C VAL A 20 13.72 -22.69 1.59
N TRP A 21 14.39 -21.81 2.33
CA TRP A 21 14.98 -22.15 3.63
C TRP A 21 13.93 -22.56 4.67
N MET A 22 12.77 -21.89 4.68
CA MET A 22 11.66 -22.24 5.57
C MET A 22 11.06 -23.60 5.22
N ILE A 23 10.84 -23.91 3.94
CA ILE A 23 10.30 -25.21 3.51
C ILE A 23 11.25 -26.34 3.92
N TYR A 24 12.57 -26.13 3.76
CA TYR A 24 13.59 -27.10 4.17
C TYR A 24 13.59 -27.37 5.68
N THR A 25 13.31 -26.35 6.50
CA THR A 25 13.42 -26.45 7.97
C THR A 25 12.11 -26.85 8.65
N PHE A 26 10.97 -26.36 8.16
CA PHE A 26 9.68 -26.36 8.88
C PHE A 26 8.54 -27.06 8.14
N ASP A 27 8.81 -27.76 7.04
CA ASP A 27 7.80 -28.32 6.14
C ASP A 27 7.04 -27.24 5.34
N TRP A 28 6.51 -27.62 4.18
CA TRP A 28 5.82 -26.70 3.30
C TRP A 28 4.52 -26.19 3.93
N ARG A 29 3.80 -27.04 4.68
CA ARG A 29 2.52 -26.66 5.31
C ARG A 29 2.70 -25.55 6.34
N LEU A 30 3.71 -25.66 7.21
CA LEU A 30 3.96 -24.65 8.23
C LEU A 30 4.47 -23.35 7.60
N THR A 31 5.27 -23.44 6.55
CA THR A 31 5.77 -22.27 5.82
C THR A 31 4.63 -21.40 5.29
N PHE A 32 3.60 -22.01 4.70
CA PHE A 32 2.40 -21.29 4.25
C PHE A 32 1.65 -20.63 5.41
N LEU A 33 1.50 -21.34 6.54
CA LEU A 33 0.84 -20.79 7.74
C LEU A 33 1.60 -19.59 8.30
N ILE A 34 2.93 -19.66 8.35
CA ILE A 34 3.77 -18.56 8.86
C ILE A 34 3.67 -17.34 7.94
N ILE A 35 3.86 -17.50 6.63
CA ILE A 35 3.81 -16.36 5.70
C ILE A 35 2.41 -15.74 5.66
N GLY A 36 1.36 -16.58 5.66
CA GLY A 36 -0.02 -16.13 5.72
C GLY A 36 -0.32 -15.35 7.02
N SER A 37 0.13 -15.86 8.17
CA SER A 37 -0.06 -15.17 9.45
C SER A 37 0.72 -13.84 9.52
N VAL A 38 1.93 -13.77 8.98
CA VAL A 38 2.68 -12.50 8.86
C VAL A 38 1.90 -11.48 8.03
N GLY A 39 1.29 -11.90 6.90
CA GLY A 39 0.44 -11.04 6.09
C GLY A 39 -0.79 -10.54 6.85
N ILE A 40 -1.47 -11.41 7.60
CA ILE A 40 -2.62 -11.03 8.43
C ILE A 40 -2.21 -10.05 9.52
N LEU A 41 -1.12 -10.33 10.25
CA LEU A 41 -0.58 -9.43 11.27
C LEU A 41 -0.22 -8.05 10.68
N TRP A 42 0.35 -8.03 9.48
CA TRP A 42 0.66 -6.79 8.78
C TRP A 42 -0.60 -5.99 8.42
N VAL A 43 -1.66 -6.66 7.94
CA VAL A 43 -2.95 -6.01 7.65
C VAL A 43 -3.57 -5.44 8.92
N ILE A 44 -3.53 -6.18 10.04
CA ILE A 44 -4.04 -5.71 11.33
C ILE A 44 -3.25 -4.47 11.79
N ALA A 45 -1.92 -4.52 11.73
CA ALA A 45 -1.08 -3.37 12.07
C ALA A 45 -1.38 -2.17 11.17
N TRP A 46 -1.53 -2.40 9.86
CA TRP A 46 -1.87 -1.36 8.90
C TRP A 46 -3.23 -0.72 9.20
N TYR A 47 -4.23 -1.53 9.56
CA TYR A 47 -5.56 -1.06 9.93
C TYR A 47 -5.54 -0.09 11.13
N PHE A 48 -4.66 -0.31 12.10
CA PHE A 48 -4.51 0.60 13.25
C PHE A 48 -3.64 1.82 12.97
N ILE A 49 -2.66 1.70 12.06
CA ILE A 49 -1.71 2.79 11.75
C ILE A 49 -2.28 3.74 10.70
N TYR A 50 -3.04 3.22 9.74
CA TYR A 50 -3.53 3.97 8.59
C TYR A 50 -5.01 4.31 8.78
N ALA A 51 -5.29 5.58 9.10
CA ALA A 51 -6.65 6.14 8.99
C ALA A 51 -6.81 6.85 7.64
N GLU A 52 -7.96 6.60 7.01
CA GLU A 52 -8.29 7.08 5.66
C GLU A 52 -8.65 8.57 5.64
N ASN A 53 -9.18 9.09 6.76
CA ASN A 53 -9.48 10.50 6.95
C ASN A 53 -8.37 11.19 7.76
N PRO A 54 -7.70 12.23 7.20
CA PRO A 54 -6.74 13.04 7.95
C PRO A 54 -7.36 13.71 9.18
N GLU A 55 -8.69 13.93 9.16
CA GLU A 55 -9.46 14.54 10.25
C GLU A 55 -9.74 13.54 11.40
N GLU A 56 -9.63 12.23 11.17
CA GLU A 56 -9.82 11.17 12.18
C GLU A 56 -8.51 10.77 12.88
N HIS A 57 -7.37 11.25 12.37
CA HIS A 57 -6.07 10.99 12.97
C HIS A 57 -5.84 11.87 14.21
N LYS A 58 -5.86 11.25 15.40
CA LYS A 58 -5.60 11.90 16.70
C LYS A 58 -4.23 12.60 16.82
N ARG A 59 -3.31 12.37 15.88
CA ARG A 59 -1.91 12.87 15.91
C ARG A 59 -1.62 13.95 14.86
N ILE A 60 -2.57 14.34 14.03
CA ILE A 60 -2.36 15.36 12.99
C ILE A 60 -2.65 16.76 13.54
N SER A 61 -1.73 17.69 13.31
CA SER A 61 -1.91 19.09 13.69
C SER A 61 -2.91 19.78 12.74
N PRO A 62 -3.74 20.73 13.22
CA PRO A 62 -4.66 21.49 12.36
C PRO A 62 -3.98 22.20 11.17
N SER A 63 -2.68 22.48 11.29
CA SER A 63 -1.86 23.07 10.23
C SER A 63 -1.54 22.09 9.09
N GLU A 64 -1.24 20.83 9.41
CA GLU A 64 -0.97 19.77 8.43
C GLU A 64 -2.24 19.38 7.65
N VAL A 65 -3.42 19.36 8.32
CA VAL A 65 -4.71 19.13 7.65
C VAL A 65 -4.94 20.14 6.53
N ARG A 66 -4.61 21.42 6.76
CA ARG A 66 -4.77 22.48 5.75
C ARG A 66 -3.87 22.25 4.54
N ILE A 67 -2.61 21.90 4.77
CA ILE A 67 -1.64 21.60 3.70
C ILE A 67 -2.12 20.40 2.86
N ILE A 68 -2.59 19.32 3.49
CA ILE A 68 -3.13 18.14 2.81
C ILE A 68 -4.37 18.52 1.98
N ARG A 69 -5.31 19.29 2.56
CA ARG A 69 -6.55 19.71 1.88
C ARG A 69 -6.28 20.62 0.69
N ASP A 70 -5.36 21.56 0.81
CA ASP A 70 -5.02 22.48 -0.28
C ASP A 70 -4.23 21.77 -1.39
N GLY A 71 -3.42 20.76 -1.06
CA GLY A 71 -2.80 19.87 -2.05
C GLY A 71 -3.82 18.98 -2.79
N GLN A 72 -4.85 18.48 -2.10
CA GLN A 72 -5.90 17.66 -2.72
C GLN A 72 -6.79 18.43 -3.71
N LYS A 73 -6.99 19.74 -3.51
CA LYS A 73 -7.72 20.60 -4.46
C LYS A 73 -7.04 20.68 -5.83
N GLN A 74 -5.72 20.47 -5.89
CA GLN A 74 -4.95 20.58 -7.14
C GLN A 74 -4.95 19.29 -7.98
N HIS A 75 -5.31 18.13 -7.41
CA HIS A 75 -5.31 16.84 -8.10
C HIS A 75 -6.70 16.27 -8.39
N HIS A 76 -7.77 16.95 -8.00
CA HIS A 76 -9.07 16.69 -8.58
C HIS A 76 -9.09 17.28 -9.99
N GLY A 77 -8.73 16.45 -10.97
CA GLY A 77 -9.19 16.65 -12.34
C GLY A 77 -10.66 17.03 -12.27
N ASP A 78 -10.96 18.19 -12.85
CA ASP A 78 -12.24 18.86 -12.79
C ASP A 78 -13.38 17.83 -12.91
N LYS A 79 -14.15 17.62 -11.83
CA LYS A 79 -15.25 16.64 -11.78
C LYS A 79 -16.33 16.93 -12.82
N THR A 80 -16.24 18.06 -13.52
CA THR A 80 -17.16 18.44 -14.61
C THR A 80 -16.82 17.81 -15.96
N VAL A 81 -15.61 17.26 -16.17
CA VAL A 81 -15.29 16.51 -17.40
C VAL A 81 -15.57 15.03 -17.21
N LEU A 82 -16.70 14.59 -17.77
CA LEU A 82 -17.07 13.18 -17.87
C LEU A 82 -15.89 12.35 -18.42
N PRO A 83 -15.55 11.19 -17.82
CA PRO A 83 -14.43 10.37 -18.28
C PRO A 83 -14.62 10.04 -19.75
N MET A 84 -13.59 10.33 -20.55
CA MET A 84 -13.66 10.19 -22.00
C MET A 84 -13.91 8.72 -22.35
N LYS A 85 -14.95 8.46 -23.15
CA LYS A 85 -15.31 7.07 -23.53
C LYS A 85 -14.12 6.42 -24.25
N TRP A 86 -13.69 5.25 -23.76
CA TRP A 86 -12.43 4.58 -24.12
C TRP A 86 -12.24 4.35 -25.63
N TYR A 87 -13.33 4.13 -26.38
CA TYR A 87 -13.27 3.97 -27.84
C TYR A 87 -12.76 5.22 -28.59
N LYS A 88 -12.80 6.42 -27.97
CA LYS A 88 -12.25 7.64 -28.56
C LYS A 88 -10.72 7.64 -28.62
N LEU A 89 -10.05 6.75 -27.89
CA LEU A 89 -8.60 6.58 -27.92
C LEU A 89 -8.13 5.73 -29.10
N LEU A 90 -9.04 5.01 -29.75
CA LEU A 90 -8.75 4.10 -30.86
C LEU A 90 -9.00 4.74 -32.23
N ARG A 91 -9.26 6.05 -32.27
CA ARG A 91 -9.40 6.86 -33.48
C ARG A 91 -8.18 7.76 -33.63
#